data_AF-A0AAP3GDJ8-F1
#
_entry.id   AF-A0AAP3GDJ8-F1
#
_cell.length_a   1.000
_cell.length_b   1.000
_cell.length_c   1.000
_cell.angle_alpha   90.00
_cell.angle_beta   90.00
_cell.angle_gamma   90.00
#
_symmetry.space_group_name_H-M   'P 1'
#
loop_
_entity.id
_entity.type
_entity.pdbx_description
1 polymer ?
#
loop_
_entity_poly.entity_id
_entity_poly.type
_entity_poly.pdbx_seq_one_letter_code
_entity_poly.pdbx_strand_id
1 'polypeptide(L)'
;MDIKALKEWVLTNNLEDRAIKGFWNTFRNYKEENFDAFEKDFKNYESKHISLFVDTVSLTITNWPDEDYNHVVISVRFQYKGKASGIYKMVFKLTGEVEDDYLTIY
;
A
#
# COMPACT_ATOMS: atom_id res chain seq x y z
N MET A 1 -3.21 -12.59 17.23
CA MET A 1 -2.07 -13.08 16.43
C MET A 1 -0.80 -12.43 16.97
N ASP A 2 0.25 -13.21 17.25
CA ASP A 2 1.54 -12.64 17.67
C ASP A 2 2.38 -12.18 16.46
N ILE A 3 3.53 -11.56 16.73
CA ILE A 3 4.42 -11.02 15.69
C ILE A 3 4.95 -12.11 14.75
N LYS A 4 5.26 -13.31 15.28
CA LYS A 4 5.81 -14.40 14.49
C LYS A 4 4.74 -14.93 13.53
N ALA A 5 3.54 -15.18 14.04
CA ALA A 5 2.39 -15.61 13.25
C ALA A 5 2.03 -14.57 12.17
N LEU A 6 2.06 -13.27 12.49
CA LEU A 6 1.80 -12.21 11.50
C LEU A 6 2.85 -12.22 10.39
N LYS A 7 4.13 -12.32 10.74
CA LYS A 7 5.22 -12.36 9.76
C LYS A 7 5.11 -13.57 8.85
N GLU A 8 4.87 -14.75 9.41
CA GLU A 8 4.69 -15.98 8.63
C GLU A 8 3.48 -15.85 7.69
N TRP A 9 2.35 -15.36 8.19
CA TRP A 9 1.15 -15.16 7.37
C TRP A 9 1.37 -14.18 6.21
N VAL A 10 2.06 -13.07 6.43
CA VAL A 10 2.43 -12.09 5.38
C VAL A 10 3.28 -12.73 4.30
N LEU A 11 4.29 -13.52 4.70
CA LEU A 11 5.19 -14.21 3.77
C LEU A 11 4.47 -15.31 2.98
N THR A 12 3.68 -16.16 3.65
CA THR A 12 2.92 -17.24 3.01
C THR A 12 1.92 -16.72 1.97
N ASN A 13 1.32 -15.56 2.22
CA ASN A 13 0.34 -14.96 1.31
C ASN A 13 0.95 -13.99 0.28
N ASN A 14 2.28 -13.81 0.27
CA ASN A 14 3.02 -12.89 -0.60
C ASN A 14 2.44 -11.46 -0.60
N LEU A 15 2.10 -10.94 0.59
CA LEU A 15 1.36 -9.68 0.67
C LEU A 15 2.19 -8.46 0.25
N GLU A 16 3.51 -8.50 0.43
CA GLU A 16 4.42 -7.45 -0.04
C GLU A 16 4.37 -7.30 -1.57
N ASP A 17 4.55 -8.38 -2.32
CA ASP A 17 4.49 -8.37 -3.79
C ASP A 17 3.11 -7.91 -4.29
N ARG A 18 2.05 -8.32 -3.59
CA ARG A 18 0.67 -7.90 -3.92
C ARG A 18 0.47 -6.42 -3.68
N ALA A 19 0.97 -5.88 -2.56
CA ALA A 19 0.92 -4.45 -2.27
C ALA A 19 1.74 -3.63 -3.28
N ILE A 20 2.94 -4.08 -3.67
CA ILE A 20 3.74 -3.40 -4.69
C ILE A 20 3.05 -3.41 -6.05
N LYS A 21 2.44 -4.53 -6.46
CA LYS A 21 1.65 -4.61 -7.70
C LYS A 21 0.43 -3.69 -7.64
N GLY A 22 -0.25 -3.66 -6.50
CA GLY A 22 -1.37 -2.75 -6.25
C GLY A 22 -0.98 -1.29 -6.38
N PHE A 23 0.15 -0.89 -5.76
CA PHE A 23 0.69 0.46 -5.90
C PHE A 23 0.84 0.85 -7.38
N TRP A 24 1.46 0.02 -8.21
CA TRP A 24 1.69 0.36 -9.61
C TRP A 24 0.39 0.47 -10.40
N ASN A 25 -0.60 -0.36 -10.10
CA ASN A 25 -1.92 -0.27 -10.72
C ASN A 25 -2.61 1.05 -10.34
N THR A 26 -2.69 1.34 -9.04
CA THR A 26 -3.37 2.53 -8.50
C THR A 26 -2.66 3.82 -8.90
N PHE A 27 -1.32 3.82 -8.92
CA PHE A 27 -0.53 4.97 -9.36
C PHE A 27 -0.67 5.24 -10.87
N ARG A 28 -0.79 4.19 -11.69
CA ARG A 28 -1.12 4.33 -13.12
C ARG A 28 -2.52 4.91 -13.30
N ASN A 29 -3.51 4.40 -12.58
CA ASN A 29 -4.87 4.92 -12.65
C ASN A 29 -4.92 6.40 -12.22
N TYR A 30 -4.23 6.78 -11.14
CA TYR A 30 -4.09 8.18 -10.73
C TYR A 30 -3.52 9.06 -11.86
N LYS A 31 -2.48 8.61 -12.56
CA LYS A 31 -1.92 9.31 -13.72
C LYS A 31 -2.93 9.49 -14.85
N GLU A 32 -3.70 8.46 -15.16
CA GLU A 32 -4.66 8.46 -16.28
C GLU A 32 -5.91 9.30 -15.97
N GLU A 33 -6.44 9.19 -14.76
CA GLU A 33 -7.68 9.84 -14.33
C GLU A 33 -7.47 11.29 -13.89
N ASN A 34 -6.29 11.62 -13.35
CA ASN A 34 -5.98 12.92 -12.75
C ASN A 34 -4.69 13.53 -13.33
N PHE A 35 -4.48 13.43 -14.64
CA PHE A 35 -3.23 13.82 -15.29
C PHE A 35 -2.75 15.24 -14.96
N ASP A 36 -3.65 16.22 -14.87
CA ASP A 36 -3.28 17.61 -14.53
C ASP A 36 -2.73 17.77 -13.11
N ALA A 37 -3.24 16.99 -12.15
CA ALA A 37 -2.70 16.94 -10.79
C ALA A 37 -1.39 16.15 -10.78
N PHE A 38 -1.36 15.02 -11.47
CA PHE A 38 -0.17 14.18 -11.61
C PHE A 38 1.01 14.95 -12.20
N GLU A 39 0.83 15.72 -13.27
CA GLU A 39 1.93 16.45 -13.93
C GLU A 39 2.47 17.60 -13.06
N LYS A 40 1.67 18.14 -12.12
CA LYS A 40 2.14 19.12 -11.13
C LYS A 40 3.11 18.48 -10.14
N ASP A 41 2.81 17.28 -9.67
CA ASP A 41 3.60 16.58 -8.65
C ASP A 41 4.79 15.80 -9.27
N PHE A 42 4.59 15.27 -10.48
CA PHE A 42 5.49 14.32 -11.15
C PHE A 42 5.94 14.78 -12.54
N LYS A 43 6.27 16.06 -12.70
CA LYS A 43 6.70 16.64 -13.98
C LYS A 43 7.79 15.82 -14.68
N ASN A 44 7.58 15.55 -15.98
CA ASN A 44 8.45 14.67 -16.79
C ASN A 44 8.63 13.30 -16.11
N TYR A 45 7.52 12.68 -15.74
CA TYR A 45 7.50 11.41 -15.04
C TYR A 45 8.25 10.31 -15.81
N GLU A 46 9.10 9.59 -15.08
CA GLU A 46 9.71 8.34 -15.52
C GLU A 46 9.65 7.36 -14.35
N SER A 47 9.10 6.17 -14.58
CA SER A 47 8.87 5.16 -13.53
C SER A 47 10.16 4.71 -12.83
N LYS A 48 11.29 4.74 -13.53
CA LYS A 48 12.62 4.41 -12.97
C LYS A 48 13.05 5.29 -11.80
N HIS A 49 12.42 6.45 -11.62
CA HIS A 49 12.70 7.38 -10.52
C HIS A 49 11.81 7.17 -9.30
N ILE A 50 10.89 6.20 -9.35
CA ILE A 50 10.12 5.77 -8.20
C ILE A 50 10.91 4.72 -7.43
N SER A 51 11.05 4.92 -6.12
CA SER A 51 11.55 3.92 -5.19
C SER A 51 10.44 3.53 -4.24
N LEU A 52 10.26 2.23 -4.02
CA LEU A 52 9.23 1.65 -3.15
C LEU A 52 9.88 0.93 -1.98
N PHE A 53 9.25 1.02 -0.82
CA PHE A 53 9.66 0.31 0.37
C PHE A 53 8.45 0.00 1.25
N VAL A 54 8.36 -1.25 1.72
CA VAL A 54 7.41 -1.60 2.77
C VAL A 54 7.85 -0.90 4.05
N ASP A 55 7.02 0.02 4.52
CA ASP A 55 7.26 0.82 5.71
C ASP A 55 6.76 0.11 6.97
N THR A 56 5.52 -0.39 6.93
CA THR A 56 4.92 -1.07 8.07
C THR A 56 4.00 -2.21 7.65
N VAL A 57 3.92 -3.23 8.49
CA VAL A 57 2.87 -4.25 8.51
C VAL A 57 2.11 -4.09 9.82
N SER A 58 0.80 -3.90 9.77
CA SER A 58 -0.04 -3.76 10.97
C SER A 58 -1.20 -4.73 10.97
N LEU A 59 -1.47 -5.33 12.13
CA LEU A 59 -2.76 -5.96 12.42
C LEU A 59 -3.65 -4.92 13.11
N THR A 60 -4.82 -4.67 12.53
CA THR A 60 -5.80 -3.72 13.05
C THR A 60 -7.00 -4.49 13.57
N ILE A 61 -7.40 -4.18 14.81
CA ILE A 61 -8.66 -4.62 15.39
C ILE A 61 -9.66 -3.47 15.24
N THR A 62 -10.79 -3.73 14.60
CA THR A 62 -11.86 -2.73 14.43
C THR A 62 -13.06 -3.14 15.28
N ASN A 63 -13.96 -2.19 15.54
CA ASN A 63 -15.21 -2.41 16.27
C ASN A 63 -15.06 -2.91 17.71
N TRP A 64 -13.96 -2.57 18.40
CA TRP A 64 -13.72 -3.00 19.78
C TRP A 64 -14.92 -2.73 20.72
N PRO A 65 -15.40 -3.74 21.49
CA PRO A 65 -14.85 -5.09 21.66
C PRO A 65 -15.46 -6.15 20.72
N ASP A 66 -16.38 -5.75 19.85
CA ASP A 66 -17.03 -6.61 18.87
C ASP A 66 -16.02 -6.87 17.73
N GLU A 67 -15.14 -7.86 17.88
CA GLU A 67 -14.02 -8.16 16.96
C GLU A 67 -14.47 -8.75 15.59
N ASP A 68 -15.58 -8.27 15.03
CA ASP A 68 -16.18 -8.77 13.79
C ASP A 68 -15.42 -8.35 12.52
N TYR A 69 -14.56 -7.33 12.63
CA TYR A 69 -13.80 -6.79 11.52
C TYR A 69 -12.33 -6.51 11.88
N ASN A 70 -11.46 -7.47 11.54
CA ASN A 70 -10.01 -7.37 11.75
C ASN A 70 -9.28 -7.53 10.41
N HIS A 71 -8.22 -6.76 10.21
CA HIS A 71 -7.52 -6.74 8.92
C HIS A 71 -6.03 -6.49 9.11
N VAL A 72 -5.25 -6.87 8.11
CA VAL A 72 -3.81 -6.57 8.02
C VAL A 72 -3.60 -5.49 6.97
N VAL A 73 -2.79 -4.48 7.29
CA VAL A 73 -2.43 -3.42 6.36
C VAL A 73 -0.94 -3.49 6.04
N ILE A 74 -0.63 -3.53 4.74
CA ILE A 74 0.74 -3.32 4.24
C ILE A 74 0.84 -1.88 3.79
N SER A 75 1.70 -1.09 4.43
CA SER A 75 2.00 0.29 4.00
C SER A 75 3.28 0.30 3.18
N VAL A 76 3.18 0.73 1.93
CA VAL A 76 4.28 0.94 1.00
C VAL A 76 4.50 2.43 0.86
N ARG A 77 5.63 2.93 1.34
CA ARG A 77 6.06 4.30 1.04
C ARG A 77 6.68 4.35 -0.34
N PHE A 78 6.50 5.47 -1.02
CA PHE A 78 7.20 5.73 -2.26
C PHE A 78 7.86 7.10 -2.28
N GLN A 79 8.97 7.14 -2.99
CA GLN A 79 9.75 8.34 -3.25
C GLN A 79 9.85 8.55 -4.76
N TYR A 80 9.75 9.79 -5.21
CA TYR A 80 10.06 10.17 -6.58
C TYR A 80 11.30 11.08 -6.60
N LYS A 81 12.32 10.70 -7.37
CA LYS A 81 13.60 11.43 -7.45
C LYS A 81 14.22 11.70 -6.06
N GLY A 82 14.11 10.72 -5.16
CA GLY A 82 14.68 10.77 -3.80
C GLY A 82 13.91 11.63 -2.80
N LYS A 83 12.74 12.18 -3.16
CA LYS A 83 11.86 12.92 -2.25
C LYS A 83 10.70 12.02 -1.81
N ALA A 84 10.34 12.05 -0.53
CA ALA A 84 9.13 11.40 -0.05
C ALA A 84 7.92 11.99 -0.77
N SER A 85 7.16 11.13 -1.45
CA SER A 85 6.07 11.56 -2.34
C SER A 85 4.71 11.01 -1.92
N GLY A 86 4.68 9.97 -1.10
CA GLY A 86 3.42 9.46 -0.57
C GLY A 86 3.50 8.07 0.04
N ILE A 87 2.31 7.57 0.39
CA ILE A 87 2.10 6.23 0.93
C ILE A 87 0.96 5.58 0.17
N TYR A 88 1.18 4.33 -0.20
CA TYR A 88 0.15 3.40 -0.61
C TYR A 88 -0.09 2.39 0.49
N LYS A 89 -1.35 2.07 0.77
CA LYS A 89 -1.68 1.02 1.72
C LYS A 89 -2.66 0.04 1.08
N MET A 90 -2.41 -1.24 1.31
CA MET A 90 -3.31 -2.32 0.90
C MET A 90 -3.85 -3.01 2.15
N VAL A 91 -5.18 -3.15 2.20
CA VAL A 91 -5.93 -3.75 3.30
C VAL A 91 -6.30 -5.18 2.92
N PHE A 92 -5.93 -6.11 3.79
CA PHE A 92 -6.20 -7.52 3.62
C PHE A 92 -7.11 -8.02 4.74
N LYS A 93 -8.13 -8.79 4.37
CA LYS A 93 -8.85 -9.62 5.33
C LYS A 93 -7.89 -10.67 5.90
N LEU A 94 -8.21 -11.22 7.09
CA LEU A 94 -7.42 -12.33 7.65
C LEU A 94 -7.47 -13.62 6.80
N THR A 95 -8.40 -13.71 5.85
CA THR A 95 -8.44 -14.76 4.81
C THR A 95 -7.35 -14.59 3.74
N GLY A 96 -6.71 -13.41 3.68
CA GLY A 96 -5.69 -13.08 2.68
C GLY A 96 -6.27 -12.39 1.43
N GLU A 97 -7.57 -12.20 1.35
CA GLU A 97 -8.23 -11.44 0.27
C GLU A 97 -7.91 -9.95 0.37
N VAL A 98 -7.74 -9.27 -0.77
CA VAL A 98 -7.69 -7.80 -0.79
C VAL A 98 -9.09 -7.29 -0.53
N GLU A 99 -9.22 -6.38 0.41
CA GLU A 99 -10.48 -5.71 0.72
C GLU A 99 -10.54 -4.33 0.11
N ASP A 100 -9.47 -3.56 0.27
CA ASP A 100 -9.37 -2.18 -0.20
C ASP A 100 -7.91 -1.75 -0.36
N ASP A 101 -7.70 -0.66 -1.07
CA ASP A 101 -6.41 0.01 -1.20
C ASP A 101 -6.54 1.51 -1.34
N TYR A 102 -5.50 2.23 -0.92
CA TYR A 102 -5.49 3.69 -0.99
C TYR A 102 -4.10 4.24 -1.25
N LEU A 103 -4.06 5.25 -2.11
CA LEU A 103 -2.88 6.03 -2.45
C LEU A 103 -3.04 7.45 -1.90
N THR A 104 -2.06 7.90 -1.12
CA THR A 104 -1.98 9.28 -0.61
C THR A 104 -0.69 9.91 -1.12
N ILE A 105 -0.82 11.04 -1.83
CA ILE A 105 0.30 11.88 -2.29
C ILE A 105 0.48 13.03 -1.29
N TYR A 106 1.73 13.44 -1.04
CA TYR A 106 2.08 14.56 -0.14
C TYR A 106 2.50 15.82 -0.87
#